data_AF-A0A7S2J6S6-F1
#
_entry.id   AF-A0A7S2J6S6-F1
#
_cell.length_a   1.000
_cell.length_b   1.000
_cell.length_c   1.000
_cell.angle_alpha   90.00
_cell.angle_beta   90.00
_cell.angle_gamma   90.00
#
_symmetry.space_group_name_H-M   'P 1'
#
loop_
_entity.id
_entity.type
_entity.pdbx_description
1 polymer ?
#
loop_
_entity_poly.entity_id
_entity_poly.type
_entity_poly.pdbx_seq_one_letter_code
_entity_poly.pdbx_strand_id
1 'polypeptide(L)'
;REFPAPSVFPSRRELTEEQQWMQYNWPGYHNGVSLGGGFVVEDWMFYKHTNAVDPANLQLAQDTPFDNLAWSESILASKDLQSAYATVDCHVNNFYSNADLDEFANFGINAARVVVGYWVFDDPGLYPDDVWVHPPSRSGPYGAYGVNPDGFITPGTGRLTDLIIRLWNRNIKVLLDMHALPGCSSPHQSYAGVHCEPGAPNTWNGQAHDGISGGHKVNRANDGKTWTDVARKIAIERVVPWIKYVNSLAEGAIIGYELVNEPDIASNDATVEEVRALTVDLGQEVLECMGSPDTVWVGISTAAKNYPSGAVATDYKTRYNGYRNAYVSDIHHYFFWAGCIDYGAKTTSLDCVCTANLPGSKHQFEDADWVAWMKSGVFDQGWRFYVGEWSAGSGPAHKCQGGVPTADQSKRMWRAQKWGYMNQYLHYRGKADGGSSFVGDFYWNGRMGYNWNPDPGVCAGPSSATHYADFTSWDWSLLRLIKLGLAEPLSQMGWTPDAIAGKKGEACAGTIAVLCDGN
;
A
#
# COMPACT_ATOMS: atom_id res chain seq x y z
N ARG A 1 25.59 4.62 10.71
CA ARG A 1 25.83 5.22 9.37
C ARG A 1 24.84 6.36 9.23
N GLU A 2 25.26 7.53 8.73
CA GLU A 2 24.34 8.67 8.61
C GLU A 2 23.44 8.51 7.38
N PHE A 3 22.14 8.70 7.57
CA PHE A 3 21.19 8.82 6.47
C PHE A 3 21.32 10.21 5.82
N PRO A 4 21.02 10.36 4.51
CA PRO A 4 21.08 11.66 3.87
C PRO A 4 20.20 12.69 4.59
N ALA A 5 20.70 13.91 4.71
CA ALA A 5 19.88 15.04 5.15
C ALA A 5 18.72 15.23 4.15
N PRO A 6 17.49 15.47 4.62
CA PRO A 6 16.38 15.74 3.72
C PRO A 6 16.58 17.07 2.99
N SER A 7 16.05 17.16 1.77
CA SER A 7 15.94 18.42 1.02
C SER A 7 14.69 19.22 1.42
N VAL A 8 13.71 18.56 2.04
CA VAL A 8 12.51 19.17 2.61
C VAL A 8 12.68 19.32 4.12
N PHE A 9 12.54 20.54 4.64
CA PHE A 9 12.63 20.78 6.08
C PHE A 9 11.31 20.50 6.81
N PRO A 10 11.36 19.93 8.02
CA PRO A 10 10.21 19.84 8.91
C PRO A 10 9.66 21.24 9.21
N SER A 11 8.40 21.46 8.83
CA SER A 11 7.63 22.69 9.02
C SER A 11 6.14 22.33 9.06
N ARG A 12 5.70 21.81 10.20
CA ARG A 12 4.32 21.36 10.41
C ARG A 12 3.34 22.53 10.25
N ARG A 13 2.42 22.39 9.30
CA ARG A 13 1.34 23.37 9.07
C ARG A 13 0.22 23.15 10.09
N GLU A 14 -0.64 24.15 10.23
CA GLU A 14 -1.92 23.97 10.91
C GLU A 14 -2.76 22.91 10.21
N LEU A 15 -3.63 22.25 10.99
CA LEU A 15 -4.60 21.30 10.45
C LEU A 15 -5.56 22.04 9.52
N THR A 16 -5.90 21.42 8.39
CA THR A 16 -6.99 21.91 7.53
C THR A 16 -8.33 21.89 8.27
N GLU A 17 -9.34 22.62 7.81
CA GLU A 17 -10.67 22.62 8.44
C GLU A 17 -11.24 21.19 8.57
N GLU A 18 -11.10 20.38 7.52
CA GLU A 18 -11.55 18.98 7.56
C GLU A 18 -10.73 18.15 8.54
N GLN A 19 -9.41 18.32 8.60
CA GLN A 19 -8.58 17.58 9.57
C GLN A 19 -8.91 17.95 11.01
N GLN A 20 -9.21 19.23 11.30
CA GLN A 20 -9.69 19.66 12.62
C GLN A 20 -11.04 19.02 12.95
N TRP A 21 -11.97 19.03 11.98
CA TRP A 21 -13.27 18.39 12.13
C TRP A 21 -13.15 16.88 12.37
N MET A 22 -12.25 16.21 11.64
CA MET A 22 -11.94 14.79 11.81
C MET A 22 -11.33 14.50 13.18
N GLN A 23 -10.38 15.32 13.64
CA GLN A 23 -9.78 15.17 14.96
C GLN A 23 -10.83 15.28 16.08
N TYR A 24 -11.81 16.17 15.93
CA TYR A 24 -12.87 16.37 16.91
C TYR A 24 -13.91 15.24 16.90
N ASN A 25 -14.42 14.86 15.72
CA ASN A 25 -15.53 13.90 15.61
C ASN A 25 -15.07 12.44 15.58
N TRP A 26 -13.87 12.17 15.06
CA TRP A 26 -13.33 10.83 14.83
C TRP A 26 -11.91 10.69 15.41
N PRO A 27 -11.73 11.00 16.71
CA PRO A 27 -10.40 10.99 17.33
C PRO A 27 -9.81 9.58 17.25
N GLY A 28 -8.60 9.46 16.70
CA GLY A 28 -7.89 8.19 16.56
C GLY A 28 -8.21 7.41 15.29
N TYR A 29 -9.16 7.86 14.47
CA TYR A 29 -9.44 7.24 13.17
C TYR A 29 -8.41 7.66 12.11
N HIS A 30 -7.84 6.67 11.42
CA HIS A 30 -7.01 6.87 10.25
C HIS A 30 -7.86 6.88 8.99
N ASN A 31 -8.17 8.09 8.51
CA ASN A 31 -8.71 8.31 7.19
C ASN A 31 -7.54 8.33 6.22
N GLY A 32 -7.23 7.16 5.69
CA GLY A 32 -6.00 6.86 5.00
C GLY A 32 -6.12 6.80 3.49
N VAL A 33 -4.98 6.95 2.84
CA VAL A 33 -4.80 6.67 1.41
C VAL A 33 -3.47 5.95 1.20
N SER A 34 -3.43 4.97 0.31
CA SER A 34 -2.17 4.36 -0.09
C SER A 34 -1.49 5.21 -1.16
N LEU A 35 -0.15 5.17 -1.22
CA LEU A 35 0.65 5.90 -2.20
C LEU A 35 1.42 4.94 -3.14
N GLY A 36 0.70 3.95 -3.69
CA GLY A 36 1.15 3.05 -4.76
C GLY A 36 1.50 3.77 -6.05
N GLY A 37 2.23 3.09 -6.95
CA GLY A 37 2.71 3.67 -8.20
C GLY A 37 3.82 4.71 -8.04
N GLY A 38 4.27 5.02 -6.81
CA GLY A 38 5.29 6.04 -6.54
C GLY A 38 6.70 5.45 -6.39
N PHE A 39 6.90 4.57 -5.40
CA PHE A 39 8.16 3.85 -5.19
C PHE A 39 8.11 2.41 -5.68
N VAL A 40 6.90 1.85 -5.86
CA VAL A 40 6.64 0.56 -6.47
C VAL A 40 5.68 0.81 -7.64
N VAL A 41 6.02 0.25 -8.80
CA VAL A 41 5.33 0.33 -10.07
C VAL A 41 4.56 -0.96 -10.26
N GLU A 42 3.27 -0.82 -10.52
CA GLU A 42 2.42 -1.91 -10.98
C GLU A 42 1.93 -1.58 -12.39
N ASP A 43 2.21 -2.46 -13.33
CA ASP A 43 1.79 -2.39 -14.74
C ASP A 43 0.40 -1.77 -14.97
N TRP A 44 -0.62 -2.33 -14.33
CA TRP A 44 -2.02 -1.96 -14.54
C TRP A 44 -2.33 -0.49 -14.18
N MET A 45 -1.48 0.14 -13.37
CA MET A 45 -1.59 1.55 -13.07
C MET A 45 -1.18 2.46 -14.23
N PHE A 46 -0.37 1.96 -15.17
CA PHE A 46 0.29 2.73 -16.23
C PHE A 46 -0.10 2.28 -17.65
N TYR A 47 -1.04 1.35 -17.81
CA TYR A 47 -1.56 0.95 -19.12
C TYR A 47 -2.13 2.13 -19.90
N LYS A 48 -1.91 2.16 -21.21
CA LYS A 48 -2.42 3.15 -22.16
C LYS A 48 -3.37 2.48 -23.13
N HIS A 49 -4.42 3.21 -23.54
CA HIS A 49 -5.28 2.79 -24.66
C HIS A 49 -4.73 3.19 -26.04
N THR A 50 -3.59 3.89 -26.07
CA THR A 50 -2.94 4.33 -27.32
C THR A 50 -1.80 3.40 -27.71
N ASN A 51 -1.51 3.30 -29.01
CA ASN A 51 -0.40 2.49 -29.54
C ASN A 51 1.01 3.06 -29.25
N ALA A 52 1.13 4.23 -28.61
CA ALA A 52 2.43 4.79 -28.22
C ALA A 52 2.89 4.13 -26.91
N VAL A 53 3.69 3.07 -27.06
CA VAL A 53 4.28 2.32 -25.96
C VAL A 53 5.73 2.75 -25.79
N ASP A 54 6.07 3.17 -24.58
CA ASP A 54 7.42 3.54 -24.16
C ASP A 54 7.61 3.09 -22.70
N PRO A 55 8.09 1.85 -22.49
CA PRO A 55 8.18 1.27 -21.15
C PRO A 55 9.15 2.03 -20.22
N ALA A 56 10.22 2.62 -20.77
CA ALA A 56 11.15 3.44 -19.98
C ALA A 56 10.46 4.70 -19.41
N ASN A 57 9.43 5.19 -20.10
CA ASN A 57 8.60 6.31 -19.69
C ASN A 57 7.23 5.88 -19.10
N LEU A 58 7.08 4.62 -18.67
CA LEU A 58 5.85 4.07 -18.09
C LEU A 58 4.60 4.31 -18.96
N GLN A 59 4.75 4.17 -20.27
CA GLN A 59 3.66 4.17 -21.23
C GLN A 59 3.49 2.74 -21.71
N LEU A 60 2.66 1.97 -21.01
CA LEU A 60 2.57 0.52 -21.20
C LEU A 60 1.40 0.14 -22.10
N ALA A 61 1.58 -0.88 -22.92
CA ALA A 61 0.45 -1.53 -23.57
C ALA A 61 -0.42 -2.23 -22.52
N GLN A 62 -1.73 -2.24 -22.73
CA GLN A 62 -2.66 -2.97 -21.87
C GLN A 62 -2.27 -4.46 -21.79
N ASP A 63 -2.46 -5.06 -20.61
CA ASP A 63 -2.22 -6.47 -20.31
C ASP A 63 -0.78 -6.96 -20.58
N THR A 64 0.19 -6.04 -20.62
CA THR A 64 1.61 -6.38 -20.73
C THR A 64 2.21 -6.46 -19.33
N PRO A 65 2.62 -7.65 -18.86
CA PRO A 65 3.27 -7.80 -17.56
C PRO A 65 4.48 -6.89 -17.46
N PHE A 66 4.52 -6.06 -16.43
CA PHE A 66 5.58 -5.09 -16.24
C PHE A 66 5.67 -4.71 -14.76
N ASP A 67 6.89 -4.78 -14.22
CA ASP A 67 7.17 -4.53 -12.81
C ASP A 67 8.31 -3.50 -12.66
N ASN A 68 8.72 -3.21 -11.42
CA ASN A 68 9.81 -2.27 -11.16
C ASN A 68 11.17 -2.71 -11.73
N LEU A 69 11.45 -4.01 -11.76
CA LEU A 69 12.70 -4.52 -12.30
C LEU A 69 12.72 -4.32 -13.81
N ALA A 70 11.65 -4.72 -14.51
CA ALA A 70 11.46 -4.49 -15.93
C ALA A 70 11.52 -3.00 -16.30
N TRP A 71 11.02 -2.12 -15.42
CA TRP A 71 11.17 -0.68 -15.59
C TRP A 71 12.62 -0.22 -15.47
N SER A 72 13.34 -0.68 -14.44
CA SER A 72 14.76 -0.39 -14.25
C SER A 72 15.59 -0.84 -15.46
N GLU A 73 15.35 -2.06 -15.94
CA GLU A 73 16.00 -2.63 -17.13
C GLU A 73 15.69 -1.81 -18.39
N SER A 74 14.42 -1.43 -18.60
CA SER A 74 13.99 -0.63 -19.75
C SER A 74 14.65 0.75 -19.79
N ILE A 75 14.77 1.41 -18.63
CA ILE A 75 15.46 2.70 -18.52
C ILE A 75 16.96 2.51 -18.81
N LEU A 76 17.62 1.55 -18.16
CA LEU A 76 19.06 1.30 -18.32
C LEU A 76 19.44 0.87 -19.74
N ALA A 77 18.54 0.20 -20.46
CA ALA A 77 18.74 -0.18 -21.84
C ALA A 77 18.57 0.99 -22.84
N SER A 78 17.79 2.01 -22.49
CA SER A 78 17.41 3.10 -23.39
C SER A 78 18.10 4.44 -23.11
N LYS A 79 18.73 4.60 -21.93
CA LYS A 79 19.31 5.86 -21.46
C LYS A 79 20.71 5.63 -20.89
N ASP A 80 21.54 6.67 -20.89
CA ASP A 80 22.75 6.67 -20.08
C ASP A 80 22.39 6.66 -18.58
N LEU A 81 23.37 6.30 -17.73
CA LEU A 81 23.14 6.13 -16.30
C LEU A 81 22.63 7.40 -15.59
N GLN A 82 23.09 8.57 -16.01
CA GLN A 82 22.65 9.83 -15.40
C GLN A 82 21.21 10.16 -15.79
N SER A 83 20.87 9.97 -17.06
CA SER A 83 19.51 10.09 -17.57
C SER A 83 18.57 9.07 -16.93
N ALA A 84 19.05 7.85 -16.67
CA ALA A 84 18.29 6.83 -15.95
C ALA A 84 17.96 7.24 -14.52
N TYR A 85 18.95 7.75 -13.77
CA TYR A 85 18.73 8.28 -12.43
C TYR A 85 17.81 9.49 -12.42
N ALA A 86 17.94 10.38 -13.41
CA ALA A 86 17.05 11.53 -13.56
C ALA A 86 15.58 11.09 -13.81
N THR A 87 15.35 10.05 -14.60
CA THR A 87 14.00 9.50 -14.84
C THR A 87 13.38 8.95 -13.55
N VAL A 88 14.13 8.17 -12.78
CA VAL A 88 13.65 7.65 -11.48
C VAL A 88 13.45 8.77 -10.47
N ASP A 89 14.39 9.73 -10.38
CA ASP A 89 14.28 10.91 -9.51
C ASP A 89 13.05 11.77 -9.84
N CYS A 90 12.78 11.99 -11.12
CA CYS A 90 11.57 12.65 -11.57
C CYS A 90 10.33 11.92 -11.03
N HIS A 91 10.24 10.61 -11.25
CA HIS A 91 9.10 9.80 -10.82
C HIS A 91 8.87 9.86 -9.31
N VAL A 92 9.86 9.47 -8.50
CA VAL A 92 9.67 9.35 -7.04
C VAL A 92 9.43 10.71 -6.37
N ASN A 93 9.89 11.82 -6.96
CA ASN A 93 9.66 13.15 -6.41
C ASN A 93 8.34 13.78 -6.82
N ASN A 94 7.87 13.52 -8.04
CA ASN A 94 6.78 14.27 -8.67
C ASN A 94 5.53 13.45 -9.01
N PHE A 95 5.58 12.11 -8.90
CA PHE A 95 4.38 11.28 -9.12
C PHE A 95 3.25 11.69 -8.17
N TYR A 96 3.57 11.95 -6.89
CA TYR A 96 2.70 12.65 -5.95
C TYR A 96 3.19 14.08 -5.76
N SER A 97 2.55 15.03 -6.45
CA SER A 97 2.93 16.44 -6.39
C SER A 97 2.52 17.09 -5.07
N ASN A 98 3.10 18.24 -4.73
CA ASN A 98 2.67 19.01 -3.55
C ASN A 98 1.18 19.36 -3.58
N ALA A 99 0.63 19.66 -4.75
CA ALA A 99 -0.79 19.97 -4.92
C ALA A 99 -1.67 18.74 -4.65
N ASP A 100 -1.26 17.55 -5.10
CA ASP A 100 -1.98 16.31 -4.82
C ASP A 100 -1.99 16.01 -3.31
N LEU A 101 -0.86 16.22 -2.64
CA LEU A 101 -0.76 16.05 -1.19
C LEU A 101 -1.58 17.10 -0.41
N ASP A 102 -1.65 18.34 -0.90
CA ASP A 102 -2.53 19.38 -0.35
C ASP A 102 -4.00 19.01 -0.52
N GLU A 103 -4.39 18.44 -1.67
CA GLU A 103 -5.75 17.96 -1.93
C GLU A 103 -6.15 16.85 -0.94
N PHE A 104 -5.27 15.88 -0.68
CA PHE A 104 -5.51 14.87 0.34
C PHE A 104 -5.71 15.47 1.74
N ALA A 105 -4.87 16.43 2.13
CA ALA A 105 -5.00 17.08 3.43
C ALA A 105 -6.32 17.88 3.54
N ASN A 106 -6.72 18.57 2.48
CA ASN A 106 -7.99 19.31 2.41
C ASN A 106 -9.21 18.36 2.42
N PHE A 107 -9.06 17.16 1.86
CA PHE A 107 -10.07 16.10 1.92
C PHE A 107 -10.20 15.44 3.30
N GLY A 108 -9.29 15.74 4.24
CA GLY A 108 -9.30 15.15 5.57
C GLY A 108 -8.50 13.86 5.71
N ILE A 109 -7.65 13.55 4.73
CA ILE A 109 -6.66 12.46 4.89
C ILE A 109 -5.70 12.85 6.01
N ASN A 110 -5.50 11.92 6.94
CA ASN A 110 -4.63 12.10 8.11
C ASN A 110 -3.61 10.97 8.29
N ALA A 111 -3.65 9.96 7.41
CA ALA A 111 -2.68 8.89 7.34
C ALA A 111 -2.40 8.53 5.86
N ALA A 112 -1.19 8.08 5.56
CA ALA A 112 -0.82 7.56 4.27
C ALA A 112 -0.09 6.22 4.46
N ARG A 113 -0.47 5.21 3.67
CA ARG A 113 0.29 3.97 3.54
C ARG A 113 1.29 4.15 2.40
N VAL A 114 2.56 4.28 2.73
CA VAL A 114 3.65 4.53 1.77
C VAL A 114 4.28 3.20 1.41
N VAL A 115 3.93 2.68 0.24
CA VAL A 115 4.46 1.41 -0.28
C VAL A 115 5.85 1.61 -0.86
N VAL A 116 6.78 0.72 -0.52
CA VAL A 116 8.18 0.79 -0.94
C VAL A 116 8.73 -0.61 -1.24
N GLY A 117 9.65 -0.70 -2.18
CA GLY A 117 10.44 -1.91 -2.39
C GLY A 117 11.73 -1.89 -1.58
N TYR A 118 12.24 -3.08 -1.26
CA TYR A 118 13.46 -3.25 -0.47
C TYR A 118 14.69 -2.54 -1.05
N TRP A 119 14.74 -2.36 -2.38
CA TRP A 119 15.84 -1.68 -3.07
C TRP A 119 16.05 -0.25 -2.59
N VAL A 120 15.02 0.42 -2.04
CA VAL A 120 15.13 1.75 -1.43
C VAL A 120 16.06 1.75 -0.20
N PHE A 121 16.17 0.62 0.49
CA PHE A 121 16.95 0.44 1.71
C PHE A 121 18.20 -0.40 1.55
N ASP A 122 18.35 -1.09 0.41
CA ASP A 122 19.57 -1.82 0.09
C ASP A 122 20.76 -0.87 -0.02
N ASP A 123 21.91 -1.29 0.50
CA ASP A 123 23.10 -0.45 0.60
C ASP A 123 24.38 -1.29 0.56
N PRO A 124 25.48 -0.81 -0.08
CA PRO A 124 26.71 -1.58 -0.23
C PRO A 124 27.38 -2.04 1.07
N GLY A 125 27.03 -1.45 2.23
CA GLY A 125 27.56 -1.89 3.51
C GLY A 125 26.72 -2.93 4.24
N LEU A 126 25.59 -3.40 3.68
CA LEU A 126 24.84 -4.51 4.26
C LEU A 126 25.57 -5.84 4.05
N TYR A 127 25.95 -6.10 2.79
CA TYR A 127 26.66 -7.30 2.37
C TYR A 127 27.88 -6.88 1.54
N PRO A 128 29.06 -6.73 2.17
CA PRO A 128 30.26 -6.21 1.49
C PRO A 128 30.75 -7.05 0.32
N ASP A 129 30.41 -8.35 0.29
CA ASP A 129 30.81 -9.28 -0.76
C ASP A 129 29.84 -9.24 -1.97
N ASP A 130 28.66 -8.62 -1.83
CA ASP A 130 27.74 -8.43 -2.95
C ASP A 130 28.30 -7.41 -3.94
N VAL A 131 28.16 -7.69 -5.23
CA VAL A 131 28.66 -6.81 -6.29
C VAL A 131 27.53 -5.92 -6.80
N TRP A 132 27.62 -4.63 -6.50
CA TRP A 132 26.71 -3.64 -7.04
C TRP A 132 26.95 -3.46 -8.54
N VAL A 133 25.88 -3.49 -9.35
CA VAL A 133 25.96 -3.22 -10.79
C VAL A 133 26.52 -1.82 -11.01
N HIS A 134 25.98 -0.84 -10.27
CA HIS A 134 26.54 0.50 -10.15
C HIS A 134 26.41 0.99 -8.70
N PRO A 135 27.50 1.05 -7.92
CA PRO A 135 27.41 1.50 -6.53
C PRO A 135 27.01 2.98 -6.45
N PRO A 136 26.30 3.42 -5.39
CA PRO A 136 25.99 4.82 -5.20
C PRO A 136 27.24 5.70 -5.13
N SER A 137 27.27 6.75 -5.95
CA SER A 137 28.37 7.73 -5.98
C SER A 137 28.16 8.78 -4.91
N ARG A 138 29.06 8.99 -3.95
CA ARG A 138 28.93 10.08 -2.95
C ARG A 138 29.01 11.50 -3.54
N SER A 139 29.15 11.64 -4.86
CA SER A 139 29.27 12.93 -5.56
C SER A 139 28.19 13.10 -6.63
N GLY A 140 27.80 14.35 -6.87
CA GLY A 140 26.85 14.73 -7.92
C GLY A 140 25.40 14.85 -7.43
N PRO A 141 24.49 15.32 -8.30
CA PRO A 141 23.09 15.58 -7.95
C PRO A 141 22.30 14.31 -7.62
N TYR A 142 22.76 13.15 -8.08
CA TYR A 142 22.16 11.83 -7.84
C TYR A 142 23.03 10.97 -6.91
N GLY A 143 23.73 11.58 -5.95
CA GLY A 143 24.75 10.86 -5.18
C GLY A 143 24.24 9.74 -4.26
N ALA A 144 22.93 9.62 -4.08
CA ALA A 144 22.30 8.49 -3.41
C ALA A 144 21.91 7.35 -4.37
N TYR A 145 21.95 7.60 -5.68
CA TYR A 145 21.46 6.66 -6.68
C TYR A 145 22.51 5.62 -7.05
N GLY A 146 22.06 4.39 -7.22
CA GLY A 146 22.85 3.25 -7.69
C GLY A 146 22.00 2.26 -8.46
N VAL A 147 22.61 1.16 -8.88
CA VAL A 147 21.92 -0.05 -9.33
C VAL A 147 22.36 -1.18 -8.41
N ASN A 148 21.42 -1.71 -7.65
CA ASN A 148 21.70 -2.71 -6.62
C ASN A 148 22.13 -4.06 -7.24
N PRO A 149 22.58 -5.04 -6.45
CA PRO A 149 23.03 -6.33 -6.97
C PRO A 149 21.95 -7.09 -7.76
N ASP A 150 20.67 -6.73 -7.58
CA ASP A 150 19.53 -7.42 -8.19
C ASP A 150 19.03 -6.68 -9.45
N GLY A 151 19.67 -5.56 -9.85
CA GLY A 151 19.37 -4.82 -11.08
C GLY A 151 18.41 -3.63 -10.92
N PHE A 152 17.89 -3.37 -9.72
CA PHE A 152 17.00 -2.24 -9.47
C PHE A 152 17.79 -0.92 -9.43
N ILE A 153 17.28 0.11 -10.11
CA ILE A 153 17.75 1.48 -9.88
C ILE A 153 17.25 1.90 -8.49
N THR A 154 18.17 2.09 -7.55
CA THR A 154 17.81 2.54 -6.19
C THR A 154 17.98 4.06 -6.06
N PRO A 155 16.99 4.79 -5.53
CA PRO A 155 17.13 6.20 -5.16
C PRO A 155 17.75 6.40 -3.76
N GLY A 156 17.97 5.31 -3.00
CA GLY A 156 18.24 5.35 -1.57
C GLY A 156 17.09 5.97 -0.76
N THR A 157 17.34 6.24 0.53
CA THR A 157 16.29 6.69 1.46
C THR A 157 16.00 8.20 1.43
N GLY A 158 16.79 9.01 0.71
CA GLY A 158 16.67 10.46 0.71
C GLY A 158 15.32 10.95 0.19
N ARG A 159 14.88 10.45 -0.98
CA ARG A 159 13.60 10.87 -1.58
C ARG A 159 12.39 10.38 -0.81
N LEU A 160 12.49 9.20 -0.21
CA LEU A 160 11.47 8.70 0.70
C LEU A 160 11.35 9.59 1.94
N THR A 161 12.49 10.01 2.52
CA THR A 161 12.51 10.95 3.65
C THR A 161 11.82 12.28 3.28
N ASP A 162 12.11 12.82 2.09
CA ASP A 162 11.47 14.05 1.60
C ASP A 162 9.95 13.90 1.43
N LEU A 163 9.47 12.75 0.91
CA LEU A 163 8.03 12.47 0.84
C LEU A 163 7.41 12.44 2.24
N ILE A 164 8.02 11.74 3.19
CA ILE A 164 7.47 11.61 4.55
C ILE A 164 7.42 12.97 5.26
N ILE A 165 8.45 13.81 5.12
CA ILE A 165 8.42 15.16 5.69
C ILE A 165 7.36 16.02 5.00
N ARG A 166 7.14 15.89 3.68
CA ARG A 166 6.04 16.57 2.98
C ARG A 166 4.66 16.16 3.52
N LEU A 167 4.47 14.88 3.85
CA LEU A 167 3.24 14.35 4.44
C LEU A 167 3.06 14.84 5.89
N TRP A 168 4.10 14.74 6.71
CA TRP A 168 4.08 15.21 8.10
C TRP A 168 3.83 16.71 8.20
N ASN A 169 4.42 17.51 7.29
CA ASN A 169 4.16 18.95 7.19
C ASN A 169 2.66 19.26 6.97
N ARG A 170 1.88 18.30 6.45
CA ARG A 170 0.44 18.39 6.21
C ARG A 170 -0.40 17.65 7.24
N ASN A 171 0.19 17.27 8.38
CA ASN A 171 -0.45 16.45 9.41
C ASN A 171 -0.90 15.05 8.94
N ILE A 172 -0.28 14.52 7.88
CA ILE A 172 -0.51 13.17 7.40
C ILE A 172 0.58 12.26 7.97
N LYS A 173 0.17 11.30 8.80
CA LYS A 173 1.05 10.28 9.38
C LYS A 173 1.34 9.17 8.37
N VAL A 174 2.40 8.41 8.58
CA VAL A 174 2.85 7.39 7.63
C VAL A 174 2.82 6.00 8.27
N LEU A 175 2.16 5.07 7.60
CA LEU A 175 2.42 3.64 7.71
C LEU A 175 3.37 3.29 6.56
N LEU A 176 4.59 2.88 6.90
CA LEU A 176 5.55 2.41 5.90
C LEU A 176 5.23 0.96 5.58
N ASP A 177 5.09 0.62 4.32
CA ASP A 177 4.78 -0.74 3.89
C ASP A 177 5.88 -1.29 2.98
N MET A 178 6.55 -2.36 3.42
CA MET A 178 7.50 -3.10 2.60
C MET A 178 6.75 -4.01 1.62
N HIS A 179 6.41 -3.40 0.50
CA HIS A 179 5.50 -3.95 -0.49
C HIS A 179 6.16 -4.99 -1.41
N ALA A 180 7.47 -4.82 -1.65
CA ALA A 180 8.28 -5.74 -2.43
C ALA A 180 9.51 -6.18 -1.63
N LEU A 181 9.65 -7.50 -1.43
CA LEU A 181 10.78 -8.11 -0.74
C LEU A 181 11.88 -8.61 -1.70
N PRO A 182 13.13 -8.72 -1.22
CA PRO A 182 14.21 -9.37 -1.97
C PRO A 182 13.79 -10.79 -2.36
N GLY A 183 13.99 -11.16 -3.63
CA GLY A 183 13.65 -12.49 -4.11
C GLY A 183 12.18 -12.72 -4.48
N CYS A 184 11.31 -11.70 -4.42
CA CYS A 184 9.87 -11.81 -4.70
C CYS A 184 9.08 -12.56 -3.61
N SER A 185 8.12 -11.89 -2.97
CA SER A 185 7.29 -12.48 -1.91
C SER A 185 5.99 -13.09 -2.43
N SER A 186 5.55 -12.70 -3.62
CA SER A 186 4.22 -13.04 -4.16
C SER A 186 4.29 -13.25 -5.66
N PRO A 187 4.36 -14.50 -6.14
CA PRO A 187 4.47 -14.80 -7.57
C PRO A 187 3.34 -14.27 -8.44
N HIS A 188 3.71 -13.93 -9.66
CA HIS A 188 2.87 -13.30 -10.69
C HIS A 188 2.32 -11.91 -10.36
N GLN A 189 2.77 -11.27 -9.27
CA GLN A 189 2.27 -9.96 -8.87
C GLN A 189 3.29 -8.87 -9.20
N SER A 190 2.90 -7.88 -10.02
CA SER A 190 3.77 -6.75 -10.37
C SER A 190 4.15 -5.91 -9.13
N TYR A 191 3.27 -5.87 -8.12
CA TYR A 191 3.51 -5.19 -6.85
C TYR A 191 4.67 -5.79 -6.04
N ALA A 192 5.05 -7.05 -6.28
CA ALA A 192 6.20 -7.68 -5.64
C ALA A 192 7.55 -7.16 -6.20
N GLY A 193 7.50 -6.19 -7.14
CA GLY A 193 8.64 -5.51 -7.75
C GLY A 193 9.35 -6.30 -8.84
N VAL A 194 9.09 -7.61 -8.92
CA VAL A 194 9.60 -8.52 -9.95
C VAL A 194 8.59 -9.64 -10.17
N HIS A 195 8.26 -9.94 -11.42
CA HIS A 195 7.43 -11.06 -11.79
C HIS A 195 8.19 -12.37 -11.59
N CYS A 196 7.90 -13.04 -10.47
CA CYS A 196 8.36 -14.40 -10.22
C CYS A 196 7.30 -15.46 -10.57
N GLU A 197 7.76 -16.70 -10.72
CA GLU A 197 7.00 -17.91 -11.02
C GLU A 197 6.89 -18.76 -9.74
N PRO A 198 5.76 -19.44 -9.52
CA PRO A 198 5.59 -20.40 -8.43
C PRO A 198 6.65 -21.51 -8.45
N GLY A 199 7.13 -21.90 -7.27
CA GLY A 199 8.07 -22.99 -7.04
C GLY A 199 9.52 -22.70 -7.44
N ALA A 200 9.81 -21.54 -8.01
CA ALA A 200 11.18 -21.09 -8.27
C ALA A 200 11.82 -20.45 -7.02
N PRO A 201 13.17 -20.35 -6.96
CA PRO A 201 13.84 -19.68 -5.86
C PRO A 201 13.29 -18.26 -5.65
N ASN A 202 12.77 -18.03 -4.45
CA ASN A 202 12.14 -16.77 -4.08
C ASN A 202 12.44 -16.38 -2.62
N THR A 203 11.76 -15.36 -2.08
CA THR A 203 11.93 -14.88 -0.70
C THR A 203 11.94 -16.03 0.33
N TRP A 204 11.09 -17.02 0.11
CA TRP A 204 10.72 -18.04 1.09
C TRP A 204 11.68 -19.22 1.10
N ASN A 205 12.16 -19.64 -0.07
CA ASN A 205 12.88 -20.90 -0.23
C ASN A 205 14.20 -20.79 -1.03
N GLY A 206 14.57 -19.59 -1.50
CA GLY A 206 15.71 -19.36 -2.39
C GLY A 206 16.99 -18.88 -1.69
N GLN A 207 18.14 -19.31 -2.21
CA GLN A 207 19.42 -18.68 -1.89
C GLN A 207 19.56 -17.37 -2.67
N ALA A 208 20.14 -16.35 -2.06
CA ALA A 208 20.24 -15.03 -2.69
C ALA A 208 21.12 -15.05 -3.95
N HIS A 209 22.10 -15.94 -4.05
CA HIS A 209 23.00 -16.02 -5.21
C HIS A 209 22.43 -16.81 -6.40
N ASP A 210 21.36 -17.59 -6.19
CA ASP A 210 20.72 -18.39 -7.24
C ASP A 210 19.93 -17.52 -8.24
N GLY A 211 19.74 -16.24 -7.91
CA GLY A 211 18.91 -15.32 -8.66
C GLY A 211 17.50 -15.25 -8.13
N ILE A 212 16.69 -14.49 -8.86
CA ILE A 212 15.25 -14.42 -8.65
C ILE A 212 14.60 -15.29 -9.73
N SER A 213 13.51 -15.95 -9.38
CA SER A 213 12.65 -16.65 -10.34
C SER A 213 12.49 -15.92 -11.67
N GLY A 214 12.37 -16.67 -12.78
CA GLY A 214 12.34 -16.13 -14.14
C GLY A 214 13.73 -16.10 -14.80
N GLY A 215 14.76 -16.55 -14.10
CA GLY A 215 16.14 -16.60 -14.61
C GLY A 215 16.87 -15.26 -14.51
N HIS A 216 16.33 -14.31 -13.73
CA HIS A 216 16.97 -13.03 -13.46
C HIS A 216 18.25 -13.26 -12.66
N LYS A 217 19.38 -12.99 -13.31
CA LYS A 217 20.69 -13.09 -12.69
C LYS A 217 20.85 -11.94 -11.70
N VAL A 218 21.43 -12.27 -10.57
CA VAL A 218 21.80 -11.31 -9.52
C VAL A 218 23.29 -11.38 -9.28
N ASN A 219 23.84 -10.31 -8.71
CA ASN A 219 25.25 -10.18 -8.36
C ASN A 219 25.48 -10.34 -6.84
N ARG A 220 24.61 -11.09 -6.17
CA ARG A 220 24.74 -11.45 -4.76
C ARG A 220 25.85 -12.49 -4.59
N ALA A 221 26.64 -12.35 -3.54
CA ALA A 221 27.70 -13.30 -3.22
C ALA A 221 27.14 -14.70 -2.88
N ASN A 222 27.85 -15.74 -3.31
CA ASN A 222 27.59 -17.12 -2.89
C ASN A 222 28.22 -17.39 -1.51
N ASP A 223 27.58 -16.87 -0.49
CA ASP A 223 27.98 -16.95 0.93
C ASP A 223 26.96 -17.72 1.80
N GLY A 224 25.99 -18.38 1.14
CA GLY A 224 24.96 -19.20 1.79
C GLY A 224 23.80 -18.42 2.40
N LYS A 225 23.69 -17.11 2.16
CA LYS A 225 22.53 -16.32 2.60
C LYS A 225 21.29 -16.62 1.74
N THR A 226 20.15 -16.71 2.41
CA THR A 226 18.83 -16.81 1.77
C THR A 226 18.26 -15.43 1.45
N TRP A 227 17.22 -15.37 0.61
CA TRP A 227 16.48 -14.12 0.41
C TRP A 227 15.78 -13.63 1.69
N THR A 228 15.31 -14.54 2.54
CA THR A 228 14.79 -14.24 3.88
C THR A 228 15.84 -13.56 4.76
N ASP A 229 17.10 -14.01 4.74
CA ASP A 229 18.19 -13.36 5.48
C ASP A 229 18.40 -11.91 5.01
N VAL A 230 18.36 -11.69 3.70
CA VAL A 230 18.48 -10.34 3.11
C VAL A 230 17.32 -9.44 3.56
N ALA A 231 16.08 -9.93 3.48
CA ALA A 231 14.89 -9.19 3.90
C ALA A 231 14.96 -8.78 5.38
N ARG A 232 15.29 -9.74 6.25
CA ARG A 232 15.43 -9.52 7.70
C ARG A 232 16.54 -8.54 8.04
N LYS A 233 17.71 -8.66 7.39
CA LYS A 233 18.83 -7.74 7.61
C LYS A 233 18.48 -6.31 7.17
N ILE A 234 17.79 -6.14 6.04
CA ILE A 234 17.30 -4.83 5.59
C ILE A 234 16.35 -4.22 6.63
N ALA A 235 15.35 -4.99 7.10
CA ALA A 235 14.39 -4.50 8.09
C ALA A 235 15.09 -4.00 9.38
N ILE A 236 15.98 -4.81 9.95
CA ILE A 236 16.62 -4.51 11.23
C ILE A 236 17.76 -3.50 11.12
N GLU A 237 18.63 -3.59 10.11
CA GLU A 237 19.86 -2.77 10.02
C GLU A 237 19.71 -1.52 9.15
N ARG A 238 18.59 -1.37 8.43
CA ARG A 238 18.33 -0.18 7.60
C ARG A 238 16.99 0.46 7.92
N VAL A 239 15.89 -0.27 7.84
CA VAL A 239 14.55 0.33 7.99
C VAL A 239 14.34 0.84 9.41
N VAL A 240 14.58 0.03 10.45
CA VAL A 240 14.41 0.46 11.84
C VAL A 240 15.28 1.68 12.21
N PRO A 241 16.61 1.72 11.95
CA PRO A 241 17.41 2.90 12.18
C PRO A 241 16.95 4.12 11.37
N TRP A 242 16.46 3.91 10.14
CA TRP A 242 15.94 4.99 9.31
C TRP A 242 14.64 5.55 9.86
N ILE A 243 13.70 4.72 10.32
CA ILE A 243 12.47 5.18 10.97
C ILE A 243 12.81 6.05 12.20
N LYS A 244 13.76 5.62 13.03
CA LYS A 244 14.24 6.41 14.18
C LYS A 244 14.82 7.76 13.75
N TYR A 245 15.57 7.78 12.66
CA TYR A 245 16.11 9.02 12.09
C TYR A 245 15.00 9.94 11.59
N VAL A 246 14.03 9.44 10.82
CA VAL A 246 12.91 10.27 10.35
C VAL A 246 12.09 10.82 11.52
N ASN A 247 11.77 9.98 12.51
CA ASN A 247 11.02 10.41 13.68
C ASN A 247 11.82 11.35 14.62
N SER A 248 13.16 11.40 14.53
CA SER A 248 13.96 12.41 15.24
C SER A 248 13.94 13.77 14.53
N LEU A 249 13.70 13.80 13.22
CA LEU A 249 13.50 15.03 12.44
C LEU A 249 12.05 15.53 12.52
N ALA A 250 11.09 14.61 12.47
CA ALA A 250 9.66 14.87 12.41
C ALA A 250 8.93 13.88 13.34
N GLU A 251 8.76 14.28 14.59
CA GLU A 251 8.20 13.41 15.63
C GLU A 251 6.82 12.84 15.24
N GLY A 252 6.70 11.52 15.34
CA GLY A 252 5.48 10.79 15.02
C GLY A 252 5.10 10.80 13.53
N ALA A 253 6.04 11.09 12.63
CA ALA A 253 5.82 11.03 11.19
C ALA A 253 5.50 9.60 10.74
N ILE A 254 6.30 8.63 11.17
CA ILE A 254 6.06 7.21 10.91
C ILE A 254 5.43 6.59 12.16
N ILE A 255 4.21 6.09 12.01
CA ILE A 255 3.41 5.47 13.07
C ILE A 255 3.29 3.95 12.94
N GLY A 256 3.63 3.39 11.77
CA GLY A 256 3.57 1.96 11.53
C GLY A 256 4.63 1.52 10.53
N TYR A 257 5.05 0.27 10.66
CA TYR A 257 5.89 -0.45 9.69
C TYR A 257 5.28 -1.82 9.41
N GLU A 258 4.76 -2.01 8.22
CA GLU A 258 4.31 -3.30 7.70
C GLU A 258 5.49 -4.01 7.01
N LEU A 259 5.78 -5.23 7.49
CA LEU A 259 7.03 -5.92 7.17
C LEU A 259 7.01 -6.63 5.82
N VAL A 260 5.83 -7.09 5.41
CA VAL A 260 5.60 -7.82 4.17
C VAL A 260 4.18 -7.56 3.72
N ASN A 261 4.00 -7.09 2.50
CA ASN A 261 2.70 -7.01 1.85
C ASN A 261 2.29 -8.34 1.22
N GLU A 262 1.03 -8.74 1.42
CA GLU A 262 0.37 -9.90 0.82
C GLU A 262 1.25 -11.16 0.64
N PRO A 263 1.88 -11.68 1.71
CA PRO A 263 2.90 -12.71 1.60
C PRO A 263 2.34 -14.00 0.99
N ASP A 264 2.96 -14.51 -0.08
CA ASP A 264 2.65 -15.82 -0.69
C ASP A 264 1.16 -16.03 -1.01
N ILE A 265 0.45 -14.96 -1.39
CA ILE A 265 -1.01 -14.99 -1.65
C ILE A 265 -1.42 -15.97 -2.77
N ALA A 266 -0.51 -16.27 -3.71
CA ALA A 266 -0.84 -16.93 -4.97
C ALA A 266 -0.24 -18.33 -5.16
N SER A 267 0.94 -18.64 -4.62
CA SER A 267 1.70 -19.84 -5.04
C SER A 267 1.77 -20.96 -4.00
N ASN A 268 1.65 -20.67 -2.70
CA ASN A 268 1.95 -21.62 -1.61
C ASN A 268 3.41 -22.08 -1.65
N ASP A 269 4.33 -21.17 -1.99
CA ASP A 269 5.76 -21.46 -2.01
C ASP A 269 6.38 -21.50 -0.62
N ALA A 270 5.70 -20.92 0.37
CA ALA A 270 6.12 -20.89 1.76
C ALA A 270 5.31 -21.88 2.61
N THR A 271 5.91 -22.28 3.72
CA THR A 271 5.26 -22.91 4.85
C THR A 271 4.64 -21.85 5.78
N VAL A 272 3.74 -22.29 6.67
CA VAL A 272 3.21 -21.44 7.75
C VAL A 272 4.36 -20.81 8.54
N GLU A 273 5.39 -21.60 8.85
CA GLU A 273 6.54 -21.18 9.64
C GLU A 273 7.38 -20.12 8.95
N GLU A 274 7.59 -20.22 7.64
CA GLU A 274 8.35 -19.23 6.86
C GLU A 274 7.59 -17.89 6.78
N VAL A 275 6.28 -17.90 6.50
CA VAL A 275 5.48 -16.67 6.51
C VAL A 275 5.43 -16.07 7.91
N ARG A 276 5.24 -16.89 8.95
CA ARG A 276 5.27 -16.43 10.35
C ARG A 276 6.61 -15.80 10.71
N ALA A 277 7.73 -16.39 10.26
CA ALA A 277 9.08 -15.92 10.54
C ALA A 277 9.33 -14.50 10.02
N LEU A 278 8.84 -14.16 8.81
CA LEU A 278 9.00 -12.84 8.22
C LEU A 278 7.89 -11.83 8.56
N THR A 279 6.80 -12.29 9.18
CA THR A 279 5.73 -11.41 9.63
C THR A 279 5.82 -11.18 11.14
N VAL A 280 5.28 -12.09 11.95
CA VAL A 280 5.07 -11.87 13.37
C VAL A 280 6.36 -12.05 14.18
N ASP A 281 7.25 -12.97 13.81
CA ASP A 281 8.53 -13.18 14.52
C ASP A 281 9.48 -11.99 14.26
N LEU A 282 9.63 -11.58 13.00
CA LEU A 282 10.40 -10.39 12.64
C LEU A 282 9.79 -9.12 13.26
N GLY A 283 8.47 -9.04 13.39
CA GLY A 283 7.78 -7.95 14.08
C GLY A 283 8.24 -7.76 15.51
N GLN A 284 8.46 -8.85 16.22
CA GLN A 284 8.95 -8.82 17.59
C GLN A 284 10.37 -8.24 17.62
N GLU A 285 11.25 -8.69 16.74
CA GLU A 285 12.63 -8.20 16.65
C GLU A 285 12.70 -6.73 16.28
N VAL A 286 11.82 -6.29 15.38
CA VAL A 286 11.67 -4.88 15.01
C VAL A 286 11.28 -4.06 16.23
N LEU A 287 10.31 -4.49 17.03
CA LEU A 287 9.89 -3.79 18.25
C LEU A 287 11.00 -3.76 19.30
N GLU A 288 11.72 -4.86 19.50
CA GLU A 288 12.89 -4.94 20.37
C GLU A 288 13.98 -3.96 19.90
N CYS A 289 14.26 -3.92 18.61
CA CYS A 289 15.23 -3.00 18.01
C CYS A 289 14.77 -1.55 18.09
N MET A 290 13.47 -1.26 18.01
CA MET A 290 12.92 0.09 18.22
C MET A 290 13.20 0.60 19.63
N GLY A 291 13.18 -0.28 20.64
CA GLY A 291 13.45 0.05 22.04
C GLY A 291 12.28 0.71 22.78
N SER A 292 11.17 0.96 22.08
CA SER A 292 9.90 1.43 22.64
C SER A 292 8.74 0.86 21.83
N PRO A 293 8.06 -0.20 22.32
CA PRO A 293 7.02 -0.88 21.55
C PRO A 293 5.80 -0.01 21.24
N ASP A 294 5.62 1.12 21.96
CA ASP A 294 4.46 1.99 21.82
C ASP A 294 4.62 3.11 20.79
N THR A 295 5.81 3.28 20.17
CA THR A 295 6.06 4.41 19.25
C THR A 295 5.68 4.14 17.80
N VAL A 296 5.83 2.89 17.34
CA VAL A 296 5.60 2.49 15.96
C VAL A 296 4.94 1.12 15.98
N TRP A 297 3.80 1.00 15.32
CA TRP A 297 3.10 -0.26 15.14
C TRP A 297 3.85 -1.18 14.18
N VAL A 298 3.69 -2.49 14.35
CA VAL A 298 4.06 -3.45 13.31
C VAL A 298 2.78 -3.90 12.61
N GLY A 299 2.69 -3.58 11.32
CA GLY A 299 1.64 -4.04 10.43
C GLY A 299 1.85 -5.51 10.08
N ILE A 300 0.83 -6.34 10.25
CA ILE A 300 0.85 -7.76 9.90
C ILE A 300 -0.12 -7.97 8.76
N SER A 301 0.39 -8.11 7.53
CA SER A 301 -0.43 -8.49 6.38
C SER A 301 -0.96 -9.91 6.51
N THR A 302 -2.23 -10.10 6.19
CA THR A 302 -2.95 -11.36 6.47
C THR A 302 -3.46 -12.07 5.22
N ALA A 303 -3.04 -11.60 4.04
CA ALA A 303 -3.48 -12.17 2.76
C ALA A 303 -2.83 -13.51 2.39
N ALA A 304 -1.90 -14.02 3.22
CA ALA A 304 -1.28 -15.33 3.04
C ALA A 304 -2.29 -16.47 3.12
N LYS A 305 -2.35 -17.30 2.08
CA LYS A 305 -3.19 -18.52 2.07
C LYS A 305 -2.70 -19.58 3.06
N ASN A 306 -1.39 -19.71 3.16
CA ASN A 306 -0.69 -20.68 4.00
C ASN A 306 -0.52 -20.23 5.45
N TYR A 307 -0.67 -18.94 5.77
CA TYR A 307 -0.74 -18.45 7.16
C TYR A 307 -2.03 -17.65 7.36
N PRO A 308 -3.20 -18.34 7.36
CA PRO A 308 -4.49 -17.69 7.33
C PRO A 308 -4.76 -16.93 8.63
N SER A 309 -5.62 -15.91 8.56
CA SER A 309 -6.00 -15.03 9.67
C SER A 309 -6.38 -15.75 10.98
N GLY A 310 -6.98 -16.94 10.93
CA GLY A 310 -7.27 -17.74 12.13
C GLY A 310 -6.03 -18.28 12.86
N ALA A 311 -4.97 -18.61 12.11
CA ALA A 311 -3.68 -19.01 12.68
C ALA A 311 -2.99 -17.80 13.32
N VAL A 312 -2.95 -16.66 12.62
CA VAL A 312 -2.39 -15.42 13.16
C VAL A 312 -3.11 -15.01 14.45
N ALA A 313 -4.45 -15.09 14.49
CA ALA A 313 -5.25 -14.80 15.68
C ALA A 313 -4.94 -15.74 16.86
N THR A 314 -4.58 -16.98 16.57
CA THR A 314 -4.15 -17.95 17.60
C THR A 314 -2.78 -17.56 18.13
N ASP A 315 -1.84 -17.21 17.26
CA ASP A 315 -0.49 -16.79 17.64
C ASP A 315 -0.50 -15.50 18.46
N TYR A 316 -1.35 -14.54 18.10
CA TYR A 316 -1.64 -13.35 18.92
C TYR A 316 -1.98 -13.71 20.36
N LYS A 317 -2.94 -14.60 20.57
CA LYS A 317 -3.43 -14.94 21.92
C LYS A 317 -2.47 -15.80 22.72
N THR A 318 -1.63 -16.59 22.05
CA THR A 318 -0.80 -17.62 22.68
C THR A 318 0.66 -17.19 22.80
N ARG A 319 1.31 -16.96 21.66
CA ARG A 319 2.75 -16.64 21.57
C ARG A 319 3.02 -15.16 21.78
N TYR A 320 2.13 -14.29 21.31
CA TYR A 320 2.40 -12.86 21.16
C TYR A 320 1.56 -11.95 22.04
N ASN A 321 0.92 -12.47 23.08
CA ASN A 321 -0.04 -11.71 23.89
C ASN A 321 0.53 -10.41 24.49
N GLY A 322 1.84 -10.34 24.73
CA GLY A 322 2.53 -9.13 25.19
C GLY A 322 2.60 -7.99 24.17
N TYR A 323 2.31 -8.25 22.89
CA TYR A 323 2.43 -7.30 21.78
C TYR A 323 1.08 -6.74 21.30
N ARG A 324 -0.02 -6.97 22.05
CA ARG A 324 -1.38 -6.57 21.67
C ARG A 324 -1.53 -5.10 21.23
N ASN A 325 -0.76 -4.19 21.84
CA ASN A 325 -0.82 -2.76 21.54
C ASN A 325 0.14 -2.32 20.41
N ALA A 326 1.06 -3.19 20.01
CA ALA A 326 2.07 -2.91 19.01
C ALA A 326 1.76 -3.57 17.66
N TYR A 327 1.13 -4.75 17.66
CA TYR A 327 0.71 -5.43 16.43
C TYR A 327 -0.65 -4.93 15.96
N VAL A 328 -0.71 -4.67 14.66
CA VAL A 328 -1.93 -4.20 14.00
C VAL A 328 -2.11 -5.02 12.73
N SER A 329 -3.21 -5.76 12.63
CA SER A 329 -3.47 -6.57 11.43
C SER A 329 -3.87 -5.70 10.24
N ASP A 330 -3.26 -5.95 9.09
CA ASP A 330 -3.68 -5.39 7.81
C ASP A 330 -4.64 -6.36 7.11
N ILE A 331 -5.77 -5.84 6.69
CA ILE A 331 -6.77 -6.55 5.90
C ILE A 331 -6.98 -5.81 4.58
N HIS A 332 -6.82 -6.52 3.47
CA HIS A 332 -7.13 -5.99 2.15
C HIS A 332 -8.56 -6.39 1.79
N HIS A 333 -9.36 -5.44 1.33
CA HIS A 333 -10.77 -5.65 1.08
C HIS A 333 -11.22 -5.07 -0.25
N TYR A 334 -11.59 -5.96 -1.17
CA TYR A 334 -11.97 -5.57 -2.52
C TYR A 334 -13.28 -6.24 -2.97
N PHE A 335 -14.33 -5.45 -3.08
CA PHE A 335 -15.56 -5.86 -3.78
C PHE A 335 -15.38 -5.99 -5.30
N PHE A 336 -14.21 -5.62 -5.82
CA PHE A 336 -13.85 -5.81 -7.21
C PHE A 336 -13.74 -7.30 -7.58
N TRP A 337 -13.22 -8.13 -6.68
CA TRP A 337 -12.93 -9.54 -6.97
C TRP A 337 -14.06 -10.46 -6.53
N ALA A 338 -14.70 -10.19 -5.39
CA ALA A 338 -15.73 -11.04 -4.81
C ALA A 338 -16.62 -10.29 -3.80
N GLY A 339 -17.65 -10.98 -3.28
CA GLY A 339 -18.52 -10.47 -2.21
C GLY A 339 -19.67 -9.61 -2.69
N CYS A 340 -20.83 -9.71 -2.03
CA CYS A 340 -22.02 -8.89 -2.28
C CYS A 340 -22.65 -8.92 -3.69
N ILE A 341 -22.17 -9.80 -4.59
CA ILE A 341 -22.72 -10.00 -5.92
C ILE A 341 -23.84 -11.05 -5.86
N ASP A 342 -25.03 -10.65 -6.28
CA ASP A 342 -26.11 -11.56 -6.64
C ASP A 342 -25.95 -11.96 -8.12
N TYR A 343 -25.44 -13.17 -8.36
CA TYR A 343 -25.26 -13.70 -9.72
C TYR A 343 -26.58 -13.95 -10.45
N GLY A 344 -27.68 -14.21 -9.73
CA GLY A 344 -29.00 -14.43 -10.32
C GLY A 344 -29.64 -13.11 -10.76
N ALA A 345 -29.57 -12.09 -9.91
CA ALA A 345 -30.06 -10.75 -10.22
C ALA A 345 -29.06 -9.91 -11.03
N LYS A 346 -27.81 -10.37 -11.17
CA LYS A 346 -26.71 -9.68 -11.87
C LYS A 346 -26.37 -8.32 -11.27
N THR A 347 -26.52 -8.19 -9.95
CA THR A 347 -26.30 -6.92 -9.25
C THR A 347 -25.42 -7.07 -8.01
N THR A 348 -24.73 -6.01 -7.62
CA THR A 348 -24.08 -5.88 -6.31
C THR A 348 -25.02 -5.16 -5.34
N SER A 349 -25.22 -5.73 -4.16
CA SER A 349 -26.05 -5.16 -3.09
C SER A 349 -25.28 -4.12 -2.28
N LEU A 350 -25.76 -2.86 -2.22
CA LEU A 350 -25.12 -1.82 -1.41
C LEU A 350 -25.35 -2.01 0.10
N ASP A 351 -26.45 -2.64 0.50
CA ASP A 351 -26.68 -3.00 1.91
C ASP A 351 -25.67 -4.05 2.37
N CYS A 352 -25.32 -4.97 1.48
CA CYS A 352 -24.23 -5.91 1.70
C CYS A 352 -22.89 -5.19 1.81
N VAL A 353 -22.52 -4.37 0.82
CA VAL A 353 -21.25 -3.62 0.82
C VAL A 353 -21.08 -2.80 2.11
N CYS A 354 -22.14 -2.14 2.57
CA CYS A 354 -22.12 -1.35 3.81
C CYS A 354 -21.94 -2.18 5.09
N THR A 355 -22.47 -3.40 5.12
CA THR A 355 -22.61 -4.16 6.37
C THR A 355 -21.86 -5.47 6.39
N ALA A 356 -21.11 -5.77 5.32
CA ALA A 356 -20.15 -6.85 5.25
C ALA A 356 -19.25 -6.78 6.48
N ASN A 357 -19.28 -7.85 7.28
CA ASN A 357 -18.50 -8.00 8.51
C ASN A 357 -18.81 -7.01 9.64
N LEU A 358 -19.87 -6.20 9.53
CA LEU A 358 -20.33 -5.41 10.68
C LEU A 358 -20.96 -6.38 11.69
N PRO A 359 -20.46 -6.47 12.94
CA PRO A 359 -20.98 -7.44 13.91
C PRO A 359 -22.48 -7.26 14.17
N GLY A 360 -23.23 -8.36 14.13
CA GLY A 360 -24.69 -8.37 14.33
C GLY A 360 -25.51 -8.03 13.08
N SER A 361 -24.88 -7.72 11.94
CA SER A 361 -25.57 -7.56 10.66
C SER A 361 -25.91 -8.91 10.02
N LYS A 362 -26.85 -8.92 9.06
CA LYS A 362 -27.14 -10.13 8.26
C LYS A 362 -26.01 -10.51 7.30
N HIS A 363 -25.10 -9.58 7.03
CA HIS A 363 -23.93 -9.73 6.16
C HIS A 363 -22.63 -9.89 6.97
N GLN A 364 -22.76 -10.15 8.28
CA GLN A 364 -21.62 -10.56 9.10
C GLN A 364 -21.03 -11.83 8.49
N PHE A 365 -19.70 -11.88 8.33
CA PHE A 365 -18.97 -13.01 7.75
C PHE A 365 -19.05 -13.18 6.23
N GLU A 366 -19.51 -12.18 5.48
CA GLU A 366 -19.52 -12.28 4.01
C GLU A 366 -18.15 -12.12 3.36
N ASP A 367 -17.21 -11.47 4.04
CA ASP A 367 -15.84 -11.37 3.54
C ASP A 367 -14.94 -12.41 4.19
N ALA A 368 -14.42 -13.31 3.36
CA ALA A 368 -13.50 -14.35 3.80
C ALA A 368 -12.26 -13.79 4.51
N ASP A 369 -11.78 -12.61 4.12
CA ASP A 369 -10.54 -12.03 4.66
C ASP A 369 -10.71 -11.58 6.12
N TRP A 370 -11.95 -11.28 6.54
CA TRP A 370 -12.29 -10.84 7.90
C TRP A 370 -12.81 -11.97 8.80
N VAL A 371 -13.42 -12.99 8.20
CA VAL A 371 -14.26 -13.96 8.92
C VAL A 371 -13.53 -14.64 10.07
N ALA A 372 -12.31 -15.12 9.85
CA ALA A 372 -11.60 -15.89 10.88
C ALA A 372 -11.17 -14.98 12.04
N TRP A 373 -10.78 -13.73 11.75
CA TRP A 373 -10.48 -12.73 12.77
C TRP A 373 -11.69 -12.49 13.67
N MET A 374 -12.85 -12.22 13.08
CA MET A 374 -14.09 -11.99 13.82
C MET A 374 -14.49 -13.21 14.66
N LYS A 375 -14.47 -14.41 14.07
CA LYS A 375 -14.82 -15.65 14.78
C LYS A 375 -13.89 -15.95 15.94
N SER A 376 -12.62 -15.53 15.84
CA SER A 376 -11.69 -15.65 16.95
C SER A 376 -12.04 -14.70 18.10
N GLY A 377 -12.71 -13.57 17.85
CA GLY A 377 -12.96 -12.53 18.85
C GLY A 377 -11.72 -11.75 19.26
N VAL A 378 -10.61 -11.83 18.51
CA VAL A 378 -9.35 -11.18 18.89
C VAL A 378 -9.47 -9.65 18.87
N PHE A 379 -10.24 -9.07 17.94
CA PHE A 379 -10.49 -7.63 17.89
C PHE A 379 -11.36 -7.16 19.07
N ASP A 380 -12.30 -7.98 19.53
CA ASP A 380 -13.06 -7.72 20.78
C ASP A 380 -12.18 -7.76 22.03
N GLN A 381 -11.05 -8.46 21.97
CA GLN A 381 -10.05 -8.55 23.04
C GLN A 381 -9.02 -7.40 23.00
N GLY A 382 -9.20 -6.43 22.10
CA GLY A 382 -8.41 -5.21 22.01
C GLY A 382 -7.22 -5.26 21.05
N TRP A 383 -7.08 -6.32 20.25
CA TRP A 383 -6.10 -6.34 19.17
C TRP A 383 -6.53 -5.41 18.05
N ARG A 384 -5.57 -4.63 17.53
CA ARG A 384 -5.86 -3.60 16.54
C ARG A 384 -5.79 -4.15 15.12
N PHE A 385 -6.52 -3.51 14.22
CA PHE A 385 -6.51 -3.79 12.79
C PHE A 385 -6.95 -2.57 11.97
N TYR A 386 -6.61 -2.56 10.69
CA TYR A 386 -7.09 -1.58 9.71
C TYR A 386 -7.41 -2.28 8.39
N VAL A 387 -8.07 -1.55 7.49
CA VAL A 387 -8.14 -1.95 6.07
C VAL A 387 -7.04 -1.23 5.32
N GLY A 388 -5.93 -1.90 5.00
CA GLY A 388 -4.77 -1.27 4.33
C GLY A 388 -4.99 -1.02 2.86
N GLU A 389 -5.94 -1.73 2.27
CA GLU A 389 -6.30 -1.58 0.87
C GLU A 389 -7.79 -1.82 0.63
N TRP A 390 -8.44 -0.85 -0.01
CA TRP A 390 -9.80 -0.98 -0.54
C TRP A 390 -10.02 0.04 -1.66
N SER A 391 -10.97 -0.20 -2.57
CA SER A 391 -11.25 0.74 -3.65
C SER A 391 -12.74 0.83 -3.96
N ALA A 392 -13.16 1.90 -4.65
CA ALA A 392 -14.49 2.00 -5.25
C ALA A 392 -14.67 1.11 -6.49
N GLY A 393 -13.65 0.29 -6.80
CA GLY A 393 -13.64 -0.71 -7.86
C GLY A 393 -14.88 -1.59 -7.80
N SER A 394 -15.69 -1.55 -8.84
CA SER A 394 -16.94 -2.33 -8.93
C SER A 394 -16.80 -3.65 -9.71
N GLY A 395 -15.57 -4.04 -10.03
CA GLY A 395 -15.25 -5.41 -10.44
C GLY A 395 -15.93 -5.82 -11.74
N PRO A 396 -16.80 -6.84 -11.71
CA PRO A 396 -17.55 -7.29 -12.88
C PRO A 396 -18.33 -6.18 -13.60
N ALA A 397 -18.69 -5.07 -12.92
CA ALA A 397 -19.31 -3.92 -13.57
C ALA A 397 -18.44 -3.34 -14.70
N HIS A 398 -17.12 -3.36 -14.55
CA HIS A 398 -16.19 -2.95 -15.61
C HIS A 398 -16.41 -3.82 -16.86
N LYS A 399 -16.59 -5.14 -16.72
CA LYS A 399 -16.84 -6.06 -17.84
C LYS A 399 -18.15 -5.77 -18.59
N CYS A 400 -19.06 -5.05 -17.96
CA CYS A 400 -20.41 -4.78 -18.46
C CYS A 400 -20.58 -3.51 -19.28
N GLN A 401 -19.67 -2.55 -19.11
CA GLN A 401 -19.85 -1.17 -19.59
C GLN A 401 -18.68 -0.73 -20.47
N GLY A 402 -18.22 -1.63 -21.36
CA GLY A 402 -17.05 -1.36 -22.19
C GLY A 402 -15.75 -1.20 -21.40
N GLY A 403 -15.67 -1.79 -20.20
CA GLY A 403 -14.48 -1.72 -19.34
C GLY A 403 -14.51 -0.61 -18.29
N VAL A 404 -15.54 0.25 -18.23
CA VAL A 404 -15.49 1.50 -17.44
C VAL A 404 -16.72 1.65 -16.55
N PRO A 405 -16.56 1.90 -15.24
CA PRO A 405 -17.69 2.16 -14.34
C PRO A 405 -18.29 3.55 -14.58
N THR A 406 -19.58 3.73 -14.27
CA THR A 406 -20.18 5.07 -14.26
C THR A 406 -19.81 5.86 -13.00
N ALA A 407 -19.85 7.19 -13.10
CA ALA A 407 -19.61 8.07 -11.96
C ALA A 407 -20.56 7.80 -10.77
N ASP A 408 -21.83 7.48 -11.05
CA ASP A 408 -22.80 7.11 -10.00
C ASP A 408 -22.41 5.82 -9.29
N GLN A 409 -21.97 4.80 -10.04
CA GLN A 409 -21.55 3.53 -9.45
C GLN A 409 -20.34 3.72 -8.52
N SER A 410 -19.31 4.44 -8.96
CA SER A 410 -18.13 4.70 -8.13
C SER A 410 -18.47 5.55 -6.91
N LYS A 411 -19.33 6.57 -7.03
CA LYS A 411 -19.81 7.37 -5.89
C LYS A 411 -20.55 6.51 -4.86
N ARG A 412 -21.44 5.63 -5.33
CA ARG A 412 -22.23 4.74 -4.46
C ARG A 412 -21.35 3.68 -3.79
N MET A 413 -20.41 3.07 -4.51
CA MET A 413 -19.44 2.13 -3.95
C MET A 413 -18.55 2.77 -2.89
N TRP A 414 -18.00 3.96 -3.18
CA TRP A 414 -17.18 4.71 -2.23
C TRP A 414 -17.96 5.03 -0.95
N ARG A 415 -19.18 5.58 -1.07
CA ARG A 415 -20.04 5.91 0.07
C ARG A 415 -20.42 4.69 0.89
N ALA A 416 -20.80 3.59 0.25
CA ALA A 416 -21.23 2.37 0.93
C ALA A 416 -20.10 1.76 1.77
N GLN A 417 -18.91 1.60 1.19
CA GLN A 417 -17.73 1.09 1.91
C GLN A 417 -17.29 2.02 3.03
N LYS A 418 -17.21 3.34 2.76
CA LYS A 418 -16.82 4.31 3.78
C LYS A 418 -17.79 4.30 4.95
N TRP A 419 -19.10 4.25 4.70
CA TRP A 419 -20.10 4.11 5.76
C TRP A 419 -19.85 2.85 6.61
N GLY A 420 -19.52 1.73 5.97
CA GLY A 420 -19.19 0.47 6.63
C GLY A 420 -17.99 0.62 7.58
N TYR A 421 -16.86 1.14 7.09
CA TYR A 421 -15.65 1.32 7.91
C TYR A 421 -15.85 2.27 9.09
N MET A 422 -16.57 3.38 8.90
CA MET A 422 -16.88 4.29 10.01
C MET A 422 -17.75 3.59 11.07
N ASN A 423 -18.66 2.69 10.70
CA ASN A 423 -19.43 1.90 11.67
C ASN A 423 -18.61 0.80 12.33
N GLN A 424 -17.63 0.20 11.64
CA GLN A 424 -16.65 -0.69 12.26
C GLN A 424 -15.86 0.04 13.34
N TYR A 425 -15.44 1.29 13.07
CA TYR A 425 -14.76 2.12 14.05
C TYR A 425 -15.58 2.30 15.32
N LEU A 426 -16.88 2.62 15.17
CA LEU A 426 -17.77 2.79 16.31
C LEU A 426 -18.01 1.48 17.06
N HIS A 427 -18.16 0.36 16.34
CA HIS A 427 -18.35 -0.95 16.96
C HIS A 427 -17.16 -1.34 17.85
N TYR A 428 -15.95 -1.13 17.35
CA TYR A 428 -14.72 -1.51 18.04
C TYR A 428 -14.17 -0.42 18.98
N ARG A 429 -14.85 0.73 19.12
CA ARG A 429 -14.46 1.82 20.01
C ARG A 429 -14.42 1.35 21.47
N GLY A 430 -13.30 1.62 22.15
CA GLY A 430 -13.08 1.27 23.55
C GLY A 430 -12.67 -0.19 23.77
N LYS A 431 -12.46 -0.97 22.70
CA LYS A 431 -11.99 -2.37 22.79
C LYS A 431 -10.48 -2.45 22.95
N ALA A 432 -9.74 -1.57 22.27
CA ALA A 432 -8.29 -1.46 22.42
C ALA A 432 -7.92 -0.39 23.48
N ASP A 433 -6.73 -0.53 24.07
CA ASP A 433 -6.26 0.41 25.09
C ASP A 433 -6.22 1.83 24.50
N GLY A 434 -7.03 2.73 25.08
CA GLY A 434 -7.12 4.15 24.68
C GLY A 434 -7.78 4.42 23.33
N GLY A 435 -8.46 3.46 22.69
CA GLY A 435 -9.00 3.68 21.34
C GLY A 435 -9.93 2.60 20.81
N SER A 436 -10.08 2.55 19.49
CA SER A 436 -10.80 1.49 18.78
C SER A 436 -9.83 0.36 18.39
N SER A 437 -10.30 -0.88 18.38
CA SER A 437 -9.55 -1.97 17.73
C SER A 437 -9.47 -1.77 16.21
N PHE A 438 -10.51 -1.24 15.58
CA PHE A 438 -10.42 -0.80 14.19
C PHE A 438 -9.80 0.59 14.14
N VAL A 439 -8.58 0.75 13.62
CA VAL A 439 -7.87 2.04 13.66
C VAL A 439 -8.14 2.91 12.44
N GLY A 440 -8.59 2.35 11.31
CA GLY A 440 -8.90 3.11 10.12
C GLY A 440 -8.90 2.31 8.82
N ASP A 441 -8.93 3.03 7.70
CA ASP A 441 -8.97 2.49 6.35
C ASP A 441 -8.05 3.27 5.42
N PHE A 442 -7.47 2.62 4.42
CA PHE A 442 -6.56 3.19 3.45
C PHE A 442 -7.03 2.89 2.03
N TYR A 443 -7.45 3.92 1.32
CA TYR A 443 -7.93 3.77 -0.04
C TYR A 443 -6.78 3.38 -0.98
N TRP A 444 -6.93 2.26 -1.68
CA TRP A 444 -6.10 1.83 -2.79
C TRP A 444 -6.68 2.36 -4.11
N ASN A 445 -6.09 3.38 -4.70
CA ASN A 445 -4.84 4.05 -4.36
C ASN A 445 -4.96 5.58 -4.50
N GLY A 446 -3.97 6.33 -4.02
CA GLY A 446 -3.99 7.78 -4.08
C GLY A 446 -4.08 8.31 -5.51
N ARG A 447 -3.31 7.72 -6.42
CA ARG A 447 -3.24 8.13 -7.83
C ARG A 447 -2.96 6.95 -8.75
N MET A 448 -3.54 7.01 -9.94
CA MET A 448 -3.24 6.13 -11.07
C MET A 448 -2.27 6.79 -12.07
N GLY A 449 -1.47 5.97 -12.74
CA GLY A 449 -0.38 6.36 -13.63
C GLY A 449 -0.75 6.59 -15.09
N TYR A 450 -2.02 6.41 -15.49
CA TYR A 450 -2.48 6.46 -16.89
C TYR A 450 -1.95 7.64 -17.71
N ASN A 451 -1.72 8.83 -17.13
CA ASN A 451 -1.19 10.00 -17.84
C ASN A 451 0.16 10.51 -17.29
N TRP A 452 0.86 9.68 -16.53
CA TRP A 452 2.17 10.03 -16.01
C TRP A 452 3.25 9.87 -17.09
N ASN A 453 4.27 10.73 -17.05
CA ASN A 453 5.49 10.58 -17.84
C ASN A 453 6.71 10.97 -16.97
N PRO A 454 7.59 10.01 -16.63
CA PRO A 454 8.78 10.25 -15.81
C PRO A 454 9.98 10.77 -16.62
N ASP A 455 9.85 11.04 -17.92
CA ASP A 455 10.90 11.69 -18.71
C ASP A 455 11.29 13.02 -18.05
N PRO A 456 12.56 13.26 -17.68
CA PRO A 456 12.99 14.51 -17.05
C PRO A 456 12.67 15.78 -17.86
N GLY A 457 12.55 15.66 -19.19
CA GLY A 457 12.13 16.76 -20.06
C GLY A 457 10.64 17.11 -19.97
N VAL A 458 9.83 16.24 -19.37
CA VAL A 458 8.38 16.41 -19.18
C VAL A 458 8.03 16.46 -17.69
N CYS A 459 8.38 15.40 -16.96
CA CYS A 459 8.25 15.21 -15.53
C CYS A 459 6.91 15.67 -14.93
N ALA A 460 5.82 15.25 -15.56
CA ALA A 460 4.50 15.73 -15.22
C ALA A 460 3.44 14.66 -15.50
N GLY A 461 2.30 14.81 -14.83
CA GLY A 461 1.04 14.28 -15.32
C GLY A 461 0.00 15.41 -15.38
N PRO A 462 -1.08 15.24 -16.16
CA PRO A 462 -2.09 16.26 -16.32
C PRO A 462 -2.74 16.56 -14.96
N SER A 463 -2.86 17.85 -14.66
CA SER A 463 -3.69 18.33 -13.55
C SER A 463 -5.19 18.16 -13.85
N SER A 464 -5.54 18.03 -15.13
CA SER A 464 -6.92 17.96 -15.60
C SER A 464 -7.59 16.61 -15.35
N ALA A 465 -8.83 16.71 -14.91
CA ALA A 465 -9.80 15.64 -14.77
C ALA A 465 -10.28 15.06 -16.13
N THR A 466 -10.12 15.73 -17.26
CA THR A 466 -10.80 15.33 -18.50
C THR A 466 -10.21 14.10 -19.19
N HIS A 467 -8.93 13.80 -18.98
CA HIS A 467 -8.19 12.76 -19.72
C HIS A 467 -8.37 11.33 -19.18
N TYR A 468 -9.27 11.12 -18.22
CA TYR A 468 -9.48 9.83 -17.56
C TYR A 468 -10.75 9.10 -18.02
N ALA A 469 -11.58 9.71 -18.87
CA ALA A 469 -12.80 9.07 -19.38
C ALA A 469 -12.49 7.74 -20.10
N ASP A 470 -11.30 7.65 -20.70
CA ASP A 470 -10.87 6.47 -21.44
C ASP A 470 -10.15 5.44 -20.57
N PHE A 471 -9.82 5.72 -19.30
CA PHE A 471 -9.02 4.81 -18.48
C PHE A 471 -9.90 3.86 -17.67
N THR A 472 -9.82 2.55 -17.93
CA THR A 472 -10.72 1.54 -17.33
C THR A 472 -10.69 1.44 -15.81
N SER A 473 -9.54 1.70 -15.19
CA SER A 473 -9.37 1.63 -13.72
C SER A 473 -9.34 3.00 -13.04
N TRP A 474 -10.03 4.01 -13.61
CA TRP A 474 -10.04 5.37 -13.05
C TRP A 474 -10.64 5.46 -11.64
N ASP A 475 -11.55 4.55 -11.30
CA ASP A 475 -12.19 4.46 -9.98
C ASP A 475 -11.24 3.97 -8.89
N TRP A 476 -10.04 3.50 -9.23
CA TRP A 476 -8.97 3.18 -8.27
C TRP A 476 -8.13 4.39 -7.86
N SER A 477 -8.43 5.59 -8.35
CA SER A 477 -7.71 6.82 -7.96
C SER A 477 -8.55 7.66 -6.99
N LEU A 478 -8.18 7.73 -5.71
CA LEU A 478 -8.90 8.58 -4.74
C LEU A 478 -8.87 10.04 -5.17
N LEU A 479 -7.69 10.54 -5.58
CA LEU A 479 -7.53 11.92 -6.04
C LEU A 479 -8.49 12.25 -7.19
N ARG A 480 -8.77 11.26 -8.05
CA ARG A 480 -9.74 11.39 -9.14
C ARG A 480 -11.16 11.49 -8.60
N LEU A 481 -11.56 10.63 -7.67
CA LEU A 481 -12.88 10.67 -7.05
C LEU A 481 -13.14 12.02 -6.38
N ILE A 482 -12.13 12.58 -5.70
CA ILE A 482 -12.20 13.91 -5.07
C ILE A 482 -12.43 14.99 -6.13
N LYS A 483 -11.59 15.05 -7.17
CA LYS A 483 -11.67 16.06 -8.23
C LYS A 483 -12.99 16.01 -9.02
N LEU A 484 -13.67 14.87 -9.04
CA LEU A 484 -14.98 14.71 -9.67
C LEU A 484 -16.17 14.94 -8.72
N GLY A 485 -15.94 15.19 -7.43
CA GLY A 485 -17.01 15.28 -6.42
C GLY A 485 -17.76 13.97 -6.18
N LEU A 486 -17.09 12.83 -6.43
CA LEU A 486 -17.63 11.49 -6.19
C LEU A 486 -17.27 10.98 -4.80
N ALA A 487 -16.10 11.37 -4.30
CA ALA A 487 -15.73 11.27 -2.90
C ALA A 487 -15.86 12.65 -2.26
N GLU A 488 -16.38 12.73 -1.04
CA GLU A 488 -16.65 13.98 -0.33
C GLU A 488 -16.04 13.92 1.09
N PRO A 489 -15.52 15.04 1.62
CA PRO A 489 -15.09 15.12 3.02
C PRO A 489 -16.21 14.69 3.98
N LEU A 490 -15.84 14.05 5.10
CA LEU A 490 -16.83 13.50 6.04
C LEU A 490 -17.67 14.62 6.69
N SER A 491 -17.10 15.82 6.87
CA SER A 491 -17.84 16.99 7.36
C SER A 491 -18.97 17.41 6.41
N GLN A 492 -18.74 17.34 5.10
CA GLN A 492 -19.73 17.72 4.08
C GLN A 492 -20.88 16.72 4.03
N MET A 493 -20.61 15.45 4.33
CA MET A 493 -21.65 14.42 4.46
C MET A 493 -22.38 14.46 5.81
N GLY A 494 -21.86 15.20 6.78
CA GLY A 494 -22.39 15.28 8.15
C GLY A 494 -22.31 13.94 8.88
N TRP A 495 -21.30 13.12 8.58
CA TRP A 495 -21.13 11.79 9.16
C TRP A 495 -20.36 11.87 10.48
N THR A 496 -21.03 12.29 11.55
CA THR A 496 -20.49 12.21 12.92
C THR A 496 -20.84 10.87 13.55
N PRO A 497 -20.18 10.48 14.68
CA PRO A 497 -20.56 9.27 15.43
C PRO A 497 -22.06 9.17 15.75
N ASP A 498 -22.69 10.28 16.10
CA ASP A 498 -24.10 10.32 16.49
C ASP A 498 -25.05 10.29 15.29
N ALA A 499 -24.63 10.81 14.13
CA ALA A 499 -25.48 10.95 12.95
C ALA A 499 -25.39 9.77 11.98
N ILE A 500 -24.26 9.04 11.96
CA ILE A 500 -23.94 8.10 10.87
C ILE A 500 -24.93 6.93 10.76
N ALA A 501 -25.49 6.46 11.88
CA ALA A 501 -26.51 5.40 11.86
C ALA A 501 -27.76 5.81 11.04
N GLY A 502 -28.19 7.06 11.16
CA GLY A 502 -29.31 7.62 10.39
C GLY A 502 -29.01 7.81 8.90
N LYS A 503 -27.74 7.71 8.49
CA LYS A 503 -27.29 7.85 7.10
C LYS A 503 -27.25 6.53 6.33
N LYS A 504 -27.57 5.39 6.97
CA LYS A 504 -27.57 4.07 6.32
C LYS A 504 -28.43 4.06 5.05
N GLY A 505 -29.62 4.63 5.09
CA GLY A 505 -30.53 4.66 3.93
C GLY A 505 -29.97 5.45 2.73
N GLU A 506 -29.12 6.45 2.97
CA GLU A 506 -28.48 7.22 1.92
C GLU A 506 -27.27 6.47 1.33
N ALA A 507 -26.44 5.88 2.18
CA ALA A 507 -25.19 5.23 1.77
C ALA A 507 -25.40 3.81 1.20
N CYS A 508 -26.40 3.08 1.69
CA CYS A 508 -26.51 1.63 1.52
C CYS A 508 -27.72 1.18 0.70
N ALA A 509 -28.50 2.11 0.13
CA ALA A 509 -29.73 1.76 -0.57
C ALA A 509 -29.52 1.35 -2.02
N GLY A 510 -30.20 0.27 -2.40
CA GLY A 510 -30.30 -0.22 -3.77
C GLY A 510 -29.17 -1.15 -4.18
N THR A 511 -29.06 -1.36 -5.48
CA THR A 511 -28.09 -2.26 -6.08
C THR A 511 -27.37 -1.57 -7.25
N ILE A 512 -26.25 -2.14 -7.67
CA ILE A 512 -25.48 -1.74 -8.85
C ILE A 512 -25.53 -2.90 -9.85
N ALA A 513 -25.89 -2.66 -11.10
CA ALA A 513 -25.77 -3.68 -12.14
C ALA A 513 -24.29 -4.01 -12.39
N VAL A 514 -23.91 -5.29 -12.28
CA VAL A 514 -22.51 -5.74 -12.39
C VAL A 514 -22.28 -6.93 -13.32
N LEU A 515 -23.33 -7.61 -13.78
CA LEU A 515 -23.21 -8.70 -14.76
C LEU A 515 -24.17 -8.45 -15.93
N CYS A 516 -23.73 -8.78 -17.14
CA CYS A 516 -24.49 -8.53 -18.36
C CYS A 516 -25.07 -9.84 -18.85
N ASP A 517 -26.21 -9.79 -19.55
CA ASP A 517 -26.62 -10.92 -20.38
C ASP A 517 -25.54 -11.10 -21.45
N GLY A 518 -24.92 -12.28 -21.45
CA GLY A 518 -23.73 -12.54 -22.24
C GLY A 518 -23.97 -12.25 -23.73
N ASN A 519 -22.91 -11.75 -24.37
CA ASN A 519 -22.67 -12.11 -25.77
C ASN A 519 -22.38 -13.61 -25.85
#